data_AF-A0A2E0IW64-F1
#
_entry.id   AF-A0A2E0IW64-F1
#
_cell.length_a   1.000
_cell.length_b   1.000
_cell.length_c   1.000
_cell.angle_alpha   90.00
_cell.angle_beta   90.00
_cell.angle_gamma   90.00
#
_symmetry.space_group_name_H-M   'P 1'
#
loop_
_entity.id
_entity.type
_entity.pdbx_description
1 polymer ?
#
loop_
_entity_poly.entity_id
_entity_poly.type
_entity_poly.pdbx_seq_one_letter_code
_entity_poly.pdbx_strand_id
1 'polypeptide(L)'
;MQDTAPKRRAARPALFALLAAGLVALGGCTAFDTRLDAAPASAQSTSSSLRDRLNDGYSKLYATADGLSQVDRIFYVKIESDPVQRVVENVTGYSGELATRLEQLTGDFPALAIDHDNTPPIIKAAEQAQKQATLKRFAPVVGTAGVAFERGLLIRLLGAVDQQHYLAETLAEREPDTALSQIMASAAERYAGFYEQIDALLIERFYR
;
A
#
# COMPACT_ATOMS: atom_id res chain seq x y z
N MET A 1 -15.18 -35.38 -51.84
CA MET A 1 -14.54 -36.66 -52.20
C MET A 1 -13.04 -36.45 -52.15
N GLN A 2 -12.40 -37.18 -51.21
CA GLN A 2 -11.01 -37.64 -51.17
C GLN A 2 -9.90 -36.58 -51.37
N ASP A 3 -9.28 -36.06 -50.30
CA ASP A 3 -8.32 -36.73 -49.40
C ASP A 3 -6.94 -36.88 -50.04
N THR A 4 -5.93 -36.19 -49.49
CA THR A 4 -4.67 -36.78 -48.99
C THR A 4 -3.60 -35.69 -48.79
N ALA A 5 -3.39 -35.31 -47.54
CA ALA A 5 -2.04 -35.00 -47.06
C ALA A 5 -1.34 -36.31 -46.68
N PRO A 6 -0.01 -36.42 -46.82
CA PRO A 6 0.71 -36.99 -45.69
C PRO A 6 2.10 -36.40 -45.38
N LYS A 7 2.31 -36.27 -44.07
CA LYS A 7 3.45 -36.74 -43.26
C LYS A 7 4.78 -35.97 -43.26
N ARG A 8 4.96 -35.28 -42.12
CA ARG A 8 6.18 -35.04 -41.34
C ARG A 8 7.27 -36.10 -41.50
N ARG A 9 8.54 -35.67 -41.57
CA ARG A 9 9.67 -36.29 -40.85
C ARG A 9 10.69 -35.26 -40.40
N ALA A 10 11.14 -35.46 -39.17
CA ALA A 10 12.15 -34.73 -38.44
C ALA A 10 13.57 -35.05 -38.91
N ALA A 11 14.52 -34.14 -38.66
CA ALA A 11 15.77 -34.42 -37.95
C ALA A 11 16.68 -33.18 -37.99
N ARG A 12 17.06 -32.68 -36.81
CA ARG A 12 18.28 -31.88 -36.62
C ARG A 12 19.49 -32.80 -36.77
N PRO A 13 20.66 -32.27 -37.15
CA PRO A 13 21.71 -32.28 -36.14
C PRO A 13 22.47 -30.96 -36.03
N ALA A 14 22.94 -30.75 -34.80
CA ALA A 14 23.85 -29.73 -34.35
C ALA A 14 25.19 -29.75 -35.08
N LEU A 15 25.87 -28.60 -35.20
CA LEU A 15 27.22 -28.41 -34.65
C LEU A 15 27.68 -26.95 -34.77
N PHE A 16 28.55 -26.58 -33.82
CA PHE A 16 29.39 -25.39 -33.73
C PHE A 16 28.86 -24.17 -32.98
N ALA A 17 28.94 -24.32 -31.66
CA ALA A 17 29.35 -23.29 -30.73
C ALA A 17 30.60 -22.52 -31.18
N LEU A 18 30.61 -21.22 -30.92
CA LEU A 18 31.80 -20.46 -30.55
C LEU A 18 31.37 -19.27 -29.68
N LEU A 19 31.55 -19.44 -28.36
CA LEU A 19 31.73 -18.36 -27.41
C LEU A 19 32.99 -17.57 -27.77
N ALA A 20 32.94 -16.25 -27.71
CA ALA A 20 33.98 -15.49 -27.02
C ALA A 20 33.53 -14.04 -26.76
N ALA A 21 33.68 -13.68 -25.48
CA ALA A 21 33.51 -12.38 -24.86
C ALA A 21 34.22 -11.22 -25.57
N GLY A 22 33.61 -10.04 -25.51
CA GLY A 22 34.22 -8.76 -25.85
C GLY A 22 33.61 -7.65 -24.99
N LEU A 23 34.03 -7.61 -23.73
CA LEU A 23 33.75 -6.57 -22.75
C LEU A 23 34.45 -5.27 -23.19
N VAL A 24 33.72 -4.28 -23.69
CA VAL A 24 34.28 -2.94 -23.95
C VAL A 24 33.80 -2.02 -22.84
N ALA A 25 34.74 -1.69 -21.94
CA ALA A 25 34.60 -0.70 -20.90
C ALA A 25 34.30 0.67 -21.51
N LEU A 26 33.15 1.26 -21.15
CA LEU A 26 32.89 2.68 -21.38
C LEU A 26 33.79 3.49 -20.45
N GLY A 27 34.71 4.21 -21.07
CA GLY A 27 35.73 5.03 -20.42
C GLY A 27 35.16 6.12 -19.52
N GLY A 28 35.86 6.34 -18.42
CA GLY A 28 35.68 7.51 -17.57
C GLY A 28 36.13 8.78 -18.28
N CYS A 29 35.29 9.81 -18.21
CA CYS A 29 35.70 11.18 -18.47
C CYS A 29 36.34 11.74 -17.20
N THR A 30 37.67 11.77 -17.18
CA THR A 30 38.45 12.69 -16.35
C THR A 30 38.52 14.05 -17.05
N ALA A 31 38.08 15.11 -16.37
CA ALA A 31 38.43 16.53 -16.54
C ALA A 31 37.20 17.44 -16.48
N PHE A 32 36.82 17.84 -15.27
CA PHE A 32 36.28 19.16 -15.01
C PHE A 32 36.86 19.63 -13.67
N ASP A 33 38.05 20.22 -13.75
CA ASP A 33 38.63 20.98 -12.66
C ASP A 33 38.42 22.46 -12.99
N THR A 34 37.27 22.97 -12.56
CA THR A 34 37.03 24.40 -12.37
C THR A 34 36.44 24.54 -10.98
N ARG A 35 37.29 24.97 -10.04
CA ARG A 35 36.93 25.54 -8.76
C ARG A 35 35.74 26.49 -8.93
N LEU A 36 34.57 26.00 -8.54
CA LEU A 36 33.49 26.82 -8.03
C LEU A 36 33.57 26.72 -6.51
N ASP A 37 33.47 27.87 -5.89
CA ASP A 37 33.64 28.14 -4.47
C ASP A 37 33.01 27.06 -3.57
N ALA A 38 33.70 26.77 -2.47
CA ALA A 38 33.18 25.96 -1.39
C ALA A 38 31.89 26.60 -0.86
N ALA A 39 30.75 26.17 -1.40
CA ALA A 39 29.46 26.34 -0.77
C ALA A 39 29.54 25.68 0.61
N PRO A 40 29.05 26.32 1.68
CA PRO A 40 29.06 25.71 3.00
C PRO A 40 28.34 24.36 2.93
N ALA A 41 29.04 23.34 3.42
CA ALA A 41 28.50 22.03 3.68
C ALA A 41 27.36 22.14 4.71
N SER A 42 26.15 22.37 4.25
CA SER A 42 24.93 22.28 5.06
C SER A 42 23.68 22.09 4.21
N ALA A 43 23.76 21.22 3.21
CA ALA A 43 22.64 20.33 2.94
C ALA A 43 22.94 19.05 3.72
N GLN A 44 22.60 19.02 5.01
CA GLN A 44 22.42 17.75 5.71
C GLN A 44 21.27 17.03 4.99
N SER A 45 21.58 16.30 3.93
CA SER A 45 20.80 15.13 3.58
C SER A 45 21.03 14.15 4.73
N THR A 46 20.27 14.30 5.81
CA THR A 46 20.23 13.33 6.89
C THR A 46 19.82 12.02 6.23
N SER A 47 20.79 11.14 5.97
CA SER A 47 20.49 9.78 5.56
C SER A 47 19.72 9.17 6.72
N SER A 48 18.39 9.12 6.64
CA SER A 48 17.58 8.52 7.70
C SER A 48 18.05 7.07 7.90
N SER A 49 18.05 6.60 9.13
CA SER A 49 18.41 5.20 9.39
C SER A 49 17.35 4.27 8.78
N LEU A 50 17.66 2.98 8.63
CA LEU A 50 16.65 2.01 8.21
C LEU A 50 15.47 2.00 9.20
N ARG A 51 15.74 2.08 10.51
CA ARG A 51 14.72 2.10 11.54
C ARG A 51 13.83 3.34 11.43
N ASP A 52 14.39 4.51 11.13
CA ASP A 52 13.59 5.74 10.94
C ASP A 52 12.60 5.58 9.78
N ARG A 53 13.04 5.01 8.64
CA ARG A 53 12.15 4.74 7.50
C ARG A 53 11.08 3.71 7.80
N LEU A 54 11.42 2.67 8.57
CA LEU A 54 10.44 1.68 9.02
C LEU A 54 9.43 2.33 9.95
N ASN A 55 9.88 3.16 10.89
CA ASN A 55 9.02 3.89 11.81
C ASN A 55 8.09 4.88 11.06
N ASP A 56 8.56 5.54 9.99
CA ASP A 56 7.68 6.32 9.10
C ASP A 56 6.53 5.45 8.53
N GLY A 57 6.85 4.23 8.09
CA GLY A 57 5.86 3.28 7.59
C GLY A 57 4.90 2.76 8.67
N TYR A 58 5.41 2.41 9.84
CA TYR A 58 4.60 1.99 10.99
C TYR A 58 3.68 3.11 11.48
N SER A 59 4.16 4.35 11.54
CA SER A 59 3.36 5.53 11.83
C SER A 59 2.25 5.74 10.82
N LYS A 60 2.55 5.59 9.52
CA LYS A 60 1.54 5.72 8.48
C LYS A 60 0.48 4.62 8.56
N LEU A 61 0.90 3.38 8.80
CA LEU A 61 0.02 2.23 8.96
C LEU A 61 -0.88 2.41 10.19
N TYR A 62 -0.31 2.75 11.35
CA TYR A 62 -1.05 3.03 12.58
C TYR A 62 -2.09 4.15 12.37
N ALA A 63 -1.68 5.31 11.87
CA ALA A 63 -2.58 6.44 11.67
C ALA A 63 -3.72 6.13 10.69
N THR A 64 -3.47 5.27 9.70
CA THR A 64 -4.51 4.85 8.75
C THR A 64 -5.43 3.79 9.36
N ALA A 65 -4.89 2.81 10.06
CA ALA A 65 -5.67 1.77 10.73
C ALA A 65 -6.57 2.37 11.83
N ASP A 66 -6.05 3.29 12.64
CA ASP A 66 -6.83 4.04 13.63
C ASP A 66 -7.93 4.87 12.95
N GLY A 67 -7.59 5.61 11.88
CA GLY A 67 -8.58 6.38 11.14
C GLY A 67 -9.68 5.52 10.50
N LEU A 68 -9.34 4.34 9.97
CA LEU A 68 -10.28 3.38 9.41
C LEU A 68 -11.18 2.76 10.48
N SER A 69 -10.64 2.50 11.68
CA SER A 69 -11.41 1.93 12.80
C SER A 69 -12.60 2.79 13.25
N GLN A 70 -12.60 4.06 12.85
CA GLN A 70 -13.63 5.04 13.22
C GLN A 70 -14.67 5.26 12.10
N VAL A 71 -14.49 4.66 10.92
CA VAL A 71 -15.35 4.89 9.74
C VAL A 71 -16.77 4.41 9.95
N ASP A 72 -16.94 3.25 10.59
CA ASP A 72 -18.24 2.67 10.91
C ASP A 72 -19.03 3.62 11.82
N ARG A 73 -18.42 4.15 12.89
CA ARG A 73 -19.07 5.10 13.81
C ARG A 73 -19.59 6.34 13.12
N ILE A 74 -18.86 6.84 12.11
CA ILE A 74 -19.22 8.08 11.42
C ILE A 74 -20.38 7.84 10.44
N PHE A 75 -20.44 6.66 9.81
CA PHE A 75 -21.35 6.42 8.69
C PHE A 75 -22.35 5.28 8.88
N TYR A 76 -22.39 4.64 10.05
CA TYR A 76 -23.28 3.51 10.35
C TYR A 76 -24.73 3.77 9.95
N VAL A 77 -25.25 4.96 10.29
CA VAL A 77 -26.65 5.35 10.04
C VAL A 77 -27.00 5.55 8.55
N LYS A 78 -26.03 5.47 7.65
CA LYS A 78 -26.21 5.69 6.21
C LYS A 78 -26.11 4.43 5.36
N ILE A 79 -25.62 3.34 5.93
CA ILE A 79 -25.55 2.07 5.24
C ILE A 79 -26.96 1.47 5.27
N GLU A 80 -27.48 1.10 4.10
CA GLU A 80 -28.85 0.59 3.96
C GLU A 80 -28.87 -0.93 3.75
N SER A 81 -27.72 -1.53 3.43
CA SER A 81 -27.64 -2.94 3.09
C SER A 81 -26.68 -3.73 3.97
N ASP A 82 -27.19 -4.85 4.49
CA ASP A 82 -26.44 -5.77 5.36
C ASP A 82 -25.10 -6.24 4.75
N PRO A 83 -25.00 -6.55 3.43
CA PRO A 83 -23.72 -6.96 2.85
C PRO A 83 -22.67 -5.85 2.89
N VAL A 84 -23.06 -4.60 2.65
CA VAL A 84 -22.15 -3.44 2.72
C VAL A 84 -21.76 -3.21 4.16
N GLN A 85 -22.72 -3.22 5.08
CA GLN A 85 -22.48 -3.04 6.50
C GLN A 85 -21.45 -4.04 7.03
N ARG A 86 -21.63 -5.33 6.73
CA ARG A 86 -20.74 -6.39 7.18
C ARG A 86 -19.31 -6.22 6.68
N VAL A 87 -19.12 -5.86 5.42
CA VAL A 87 -17.78 -5.62 4.86
C VAL A 87 -17.12 -4.41 5.52
N VAL A 88 -17.88 -3.33 5.74
CA VAL A 88 -17.38 -2.14 6.46
C VAL A 88 -16.96 -2.52 7.88
N GLU A 89 -17.82 -3.19 8.65
CA GLU A 89 -17.54 -3.63 10.03
C GLU A 89 -16.31 -4.55 10.11
N ASN A 90 -16.14 -5.46 9.17
CA ASN A 90 -14.97 -6.33 9.13
C ASN A 90 -13.67 -5.54 8.94
N VAL A 91 -13.68 -4.56 8.04
CA VAL A 91 -12.52 -3.70 7.75
C VAL A 91 -12.22 -2.79 8.94
N THR A 92 -13.23 -2.12 9.49
CA THR A 92 -13.05 -1.19 10.62
C THR A 92 -12.66 -1.93 11.90
N GLY A 93 -13.29 -3.07 12.17
CA GLY A 93 -12.98 -3.93 13.31
C GLY A 93 -11.54 -4.41 13.28
N TYR A 94 -11.10 -5.00 12.17
CA TYR A 94 -9.71 -5.42 12.03
C TYR A 94 -8.72 -4.25 12.10
N SER A 95 -9.05 -3.11 11.50
CA SER A 95 -8.17 -1.93 11.56
C SER A 95 -8.01 -1.42 13.00
N GLY A 96 -9.07 -1.49 13.82
CA GLY A 96 -8.99 -1.18 15.26
C GLY A 96 -8.13 -2.18 16.04
N GLU A 97 -8.26 -3.47 15.74
CA GLU A 97 -7.40 -4.53 16.31
C GLU A 97 -5.93 -4.29 15.95
N LEU A 98 -5.63 -3.98 14.68
CA LEU A 98 -4.27 -3.71 14.22
C LEU A 98 -3.69 -2.45 14.87
N ALA A 99 -4.45 -1.36 14.95
CA ALA A 99 -4.01 -0.13 15.61
C ALA A 99 -3.65 -0.39 17.09
N THR A 100 -4.54 -1.08 17.82
CA THR A 100 -4.30 -1.48 19.21
C THR A 100 -3.06 -2.38 19.33
N ARG A 101 -2.87 -3.30 18.38
CA ARG A 101 -1.70 -4.18 18.37
C ARG A 101 -0.41 -3.40 18.15
N LEU A 102 -0.39 -2.43 17.25
CA LEU A 102 0.77 -1.58 16.99
C LEU A 102 1.16 -0.74 18.22
N GLU A 103 0.18 -0.22 18.96
CA GLU A 103 0.43 0.46 20.24
C GLU A 103 1.11 -0.47 21.24
N GLN A 104 0.59 -1.70 21.41
CA GLN A 104 1.18 -2.69 22.31
C GLN A 104 2.62 -3.04 21.92
N LEU A 105 2.89 -3.18 20.62
CA LEU A 105 4.22 -3.51 20.11
C LEU A 105 5.27 -2.43 20.44
N THR A 106 4.90 -1.16 20.63
CA THR A 106 5.88 -0.14 21.08
C THR A 106 6.40 -0.39 22.49
N GLY A 107 5.64 -1.10 23.33
CA GLY A 107 6.10 -1.57 24.64
C GLY A 107 7.06 -2.76 24.54
N ASP A 108 6.77 -3.68 23.61
CA ASP A 108 7.55 -4.91 23.40
C ASP A 108 8.85 -4.66 22.61
N PHE A 109 8.85 -3.64 21.73
CA PHE A 109 9.95 -3.31 20.83
C PHE A 109 10.36 -1.83 20.99
N PRO A 110 11.32 -1.50 21.87
CA PRO A 110 11.65 -0.10 22.20
C PRO A 110 12.15 0.77 21.02
N ALA A 111 12.60 0.15 19.93
CA ALA A 111 13.04 0.87 18.73
C ALA A 111 11.87 1.20 17.78
N LEU A 112 10.71 0.56 17.95
CA LEU A 112 9.51 0.79 17.16
C LEU A 112 8.83 2.07 17.65
N ALA A 113 8.60 3.00 16.72
CA ALA A 113 7.85 4.22 16.99
C ALA A 113 6.68 4.31 16.00
N ILE A 114 5.50 4.63 16.53
CA ILE A 114 4.26 4.80 15.74
C ILE A 114 3.82 6.26 15.65
N ASP A 115 4.54 7.17 16.30
CA ASP A 115 4.37 8.63 16.27
C ASP A 115 5.50 9.37 15.52
N HIS A 116 6.31 8.62 14.77
CA HIS A 116 7.39 9.11 13.93
C HIS A 116 6.86 9.58 12.55
N ASP A 117 6.36 10.81 12.49
CA ASP A 117 5.73 11.36 11.29
C ASP A 117 6.59 12.44 10.60
N ASN A 118 7.37 12.02 9.60
CA ASN A 118 8.15 12.90 8.71
C ASN A 118 7.39 13.34 7.44
N THR A 119 6.07 13.21 7.41
CA THR A 119 5.28 13.57 6.22
C THR A 119 5.43 15.08 5.92
N PRO A 120 5.77 15.48 4.68
CA PRO A 120 5.92 16.89 4.34
C PRO A 120 4.62 17.69 4.61
N PRO A 121 4.70 18.94 5.10
CA PRO A 121 3.50 19.72 5.47
C PRO A 121 2.46 19.85 4.35
N ILE A 122 2.92 19.97 3.09
CA ILE A 122 2.01 20.04 1.92
C ILE A 122 1.21 18.75 1.72
N ILE A 123 1.82 17.59 1.99
CA ILE A 123 1.15 16.29 1.92
C ILE A 123 0.16 16.15 3.08
N LYS A 124 0.54 16.53 4.31
CA LYS A 124 -0.38 16.58 5.46
C LYS A 124 -1.60 17.46 5.17
N ALA A 125 -1.38 18.63 4.57
CA ALA A 125 -2.46 19.54 4.20
C ALA A 125 -3.41 18.92 3.15
N ALA A 126 -2.86 18.22 2.15
CA ALA A 126 -3.66 17.52 1.14
C ALA A 126 -4.49 16.38 1.76
N GLU A 127 -3.90 15.55 2.63
CA GLU A 127 -4.60 14.49 3.34
C GLU A 127 -5.74 15.05 4.22
N GLN A 128 -5.50 16.16 4.91
CA GLN A 128 -6.52 16.82 5.73
C GLN A 128 -7.66 17.38 4.88
N ALA A 129 -7.34 17.99 3.73
CA ALA A 129 -8.35 18.46 2.78
C ALA A 129 -9.20 17.30 2.23
N GLN A 130 -8.59 16.16 1.92
CA GLN A 130 -9.29 14.96 1.48
C GLN A 130 -10.21 14.39 2.57
N LYS A 131 -9.75 14.33 3.83
CA LYS A 131 -10.56 13.92 4.99
C LYS A 131 -11.78 14.82 5.14
N GLN A 132 -11.59 16.14 5.12
CA GLN A 132 -12.69 17.10 5.23
C GLN A 132 -13.68 17.01 4.07
N ALA A 133 -13.19 16.87 2.83
CA ALA A 133 -14.05 16.70 1.66
C ALA A 133 -14.88 15.41 1.75
N THR A 134 -14.29 14.33 2.28
CA THR A 134 -14.98 13.06 2.51
C THR A 134 -16.06 13.20 3.57
N LEU A 135 -15.75 13.80 4.72
CA LEU A 135 -16.73 14.09 5.77
C LEU A 135 -17.87 14.96 5.27
N LYS A 136 -17.58 16.01 4.48
CA LYS A 136 -18.59 16.90 3.89
C LYS A 136 -19.49 16.15 2.90
N ARG A 137 -18.90 15.36 2.00
CA ARG A 137 -19.66 14.56 1.02
C ARG A 137 -20.59 13.56 1.70
N PHE A 138 -20.21 13.09 2.88
CA PHE A 138 -20.96 12.13 3.65
C PHE A 138 -21.64 12.72 4.89
N ALA A 139 -21.80 14.04 4.96
CA ALA A 139 -22.43 14.73 6.09
C ALA A 139 -23.87 14.22 6.33
N PRO A 140 -24.30 13.98 7.58
CA PRO A 140 -25.57 13.32 7.90
C PRO A 140 -26.82 13.92 7.21
N VAL A 141 -26.88 15.25 7.10
CA VAL A 141 -28.09 15.97 6.66
C VAL A 141 -28.07 16.33 5.17
N VAL A 142 -26.90 16.55 4.58
CA VAL A 142 -26.76 17.11 3.21
C VAL A 142 -25.86 16.27 2.29
N GLY A 143 -25.24 15.22 2.82
CA GLY A 143 -24.35 14.34 2.08
C GLY A 143 -25.09 13.28 1.28
N THR A 144 -24.35 12.55 0.43
CA THR A 144 -24.88 11.40 -0.29
C THR A 144 -25.38 10.33 0.69
N ALA A 145 -26.48 9.65 0.33
CA ALA A 145 -27.09 8.53 1.05
C ALA A 145 -27.50 7.41 0.06
N GLY A 146 -27.93 6.25 0.59
CA GLY A 146 -28.38 5.09 -0.17
C GLY A 146 -27.33 4.50 -1.12
N VAL A 147 -27.78 3.92 -2.23
CA VAL A 147 -26.94 3.18 -3.21
C VAL A 147 -25.70 3.97 -3.66
N ALA A 148 -25.84 5.28 -3.92
CA ALA A 148 -24.72 6.12 -4.36
C ALA A 148 -23.69 6.36 -3.24
N PHE A 149 -24.15 6.42 -1.99
CA PHE A 149 -23.29 6.46 -0.81
C PHE A 149 -22.53 5.15 -0.63
N GLU A 150 -23.23 4.02 -0.61
CA GLU A 150 -22.63 2.69 -0.40
C GLU A 150 -21.55 2.39 -1.46
N ARG A 151 -21.86 2.60 -2.74
CA ARG A 151 -20.88 2.44 -3.82
C ARG A 151 -19.66 3.34 -3.62
N GLY A 152 -19.89 4.61 -3.29
CA GLY A 152 -18.83 5.57 -3.05
C GLY A 152 -17.96 5.22 -1.84
N LEU A 153 -18.55 4.66 -0.79
CA LEU A 153 -17.85 4.18 0.39
C LEU A 153 -16.97 2.98 0.05
N LEU A 154 -17.53 1.97 -0.61
CA LEU A 154 -16.81 0.77 -1.01
C LEU A 154 -15.62 1.08 -1.93
N ILE A 155 -15.78 1.97 -2.92
CA ILE A 155 -14.66 2.38 -3.80
C ILE A 155 -13.50 3.00 -3.00
N ARG A 156 -13.82 3.81 -1.98
CA ARG A 156 -12.78 4.41 -1.13
C ARG A 156 -12.12 3.37 -0.24
N LEU A 157 -12.90 2.48 0.36
CA LEU A 157 -12.38 1.40 1.18
C LEU A 157 -11.49 0.47 0.34
N LEU A 158 -11.87 0.18 -0.90
CA LEU A 158 -11.06 -0.62 -1.82
C LEU A 158 -9.65 -0.03 -1.99
N GLY A 159 -9.56 1.27 -2.27
CA GLY A 159 -8.27 1.95 -2.38
C GLY A 159 -7.50 2.04 -1.05
N ALA A 160 -8.21 2.20 0.07
CA ALA A 160 -7.58 2.24 1.38
C ALA A 160 -6.96 0.88 1.76
N VAL A 161 -7.70 -0.23 1.59
CA VAL A 161 -7.20 -1.57 1.91
C VAL A 161 -6.09 -2.00 0.96
N ASP A 162 -6.16 -1.63 -0.32
CA ASP A 162 -5.08 -1.88 -1.30
C ASP A 162 -3.78 -1.17 -0.87
N GLN A 163 -3.87 0.11 -0.49
CA GLN A 163 -2.73 0.85 0.01
C GLN A 163 -2.16 0.25 1.30
N GLN A 164 -3.02 -0.20 2.22
CA GLN A 164 -2.55 -0.82 3.47
C GLN A 164 -1.91 -2.19 3.24
N HIS A 165 -2.43 -2.98 2.29
CA HIS A 165 -1.84 -4.25 1.88
C HIS A 165 -0.37 -4.06 1.48
N TYR A 166 -0.10 -3.19 0.50
CA TYR A 166 1.27 -2.97 0.01
C TYR A 166 2.18 -2.28 1.03
N LEU A 167 1.63 -1.41 1.88
CA LEU A 167 2.41 -0.82 2.97
C LEU A 167 2.84 -1.88 3.98
N ALA A 168 1.91 -2.74 4.42
CA ALA A 168 2.20 -3.83 5.35
C ALA A 168 3.15 -4.87 4.74
N GLU A 169 2.96 -5.23 3.47
CA GLU A 169 3.87 -6.13 2.74
C GLU A 169 5.29 -5.55 2.69
N THR A 170 5.42 -4.27 2.33
CA THR A 170 6.73 -3.59 2.30
C THR A 170 7.38 -3.56 3.68
N LEU A 171 6.61 -3.30 4.75
CA LEU A 171 7.14 -3.37 6.12
C LEU A 171 7.62 -4.78 6.45
N ALA A 172 6.84 -5.81 6.11
CA ALA A 172 7.21 -7.20 6.34
C ALA A 172 8.52 -7.60 5.66
N GLU A 173 8.71 -7.20 4.41
CA GLU A 173 9.92 -7.50 3.62
C GLU A 173 11.18 -6.80 4.16
N ARG A 174 11.01 -5.61 4.74
CA ARG A 174 12.12 -4.73 5.12
C ARG A 174 12.47 -4.79 6.60
N GLU A 175 11.58 -5.34 7.42
CA GLU A 175 11.76 -5.43 8.87
C GLU A 175 12.75 -6.55 9.23
N PRO A 176 13.91 -6.22 9.85
CA PRO A 176 14.88 -7.23 10.28
C PRO A 176 14.40 -8.08 11.46
N ASP A 177 13.48 -7.58 12.29
CA ASP A 177 12.88 -8.36 13.36
C ASP A 177 11.86 -9.36 12.82
N THR A 178 12.11 -10.65 13.03
CA THR A 178 11.26 -11.72 12.46
C THR A 178 9.83 -11.69 13.00
N ALA A 179 9.62 -11.31 14.26
CA ALA A 179 8.28 -11.27 14.85
C ALA A 179 7.48 -10.10 14.26
N LEU A 180 8.07 -8.92 14.16
CA LEU A 180 7.44 -7.76 13.54
C LEU A 180 7.16 -8.00 12.04
N SER A 181 8.10 -8.62 11.32
CA SER A 181 7.93 -9.01 9.91
C SER A 181 6.71 -9.93 9.72
N GLN A 182 6.55 -10.97 10.55
CA GLN A 182 5.41 -11.88 10.48
C GLN A 182 4.07 -11.21 10.80
N ILE A 183 4.05 -10.28 11.76
CA ILE A 183 2.85 -9.52 12.09
C ILE A 183 2.42 -8.66 10.88
N MET A 184 3.38 -8.01 10.22
CA MET A 184 3.11 -7.21 9.03
C MET A 184 2.69 -8.04 7.82
N ALA A 185 3.28 -9.23 7.62
CA ALA A 185 2.85 -10.16 6.58
C ALA A 185 1.39 -10.61 6.80
N SER A 186 1.03 -10.94 8.04
CA SER A 186 -0.35 -11.30 8.40
C SER A 186 -1.32 -10.14 8.14
N ALA A 187 -0.90 -8.89 8.39
CA ALA A 187 -1.69 -7.72 8.08
C ALA A 187 -1.86 -7.49 6.58
N ALA A 188 -0.80 -7.70 5.79
CA ALA A 188 -0.87 -7.62 4.33
C ALA A 188 -1.88 -8.62 3.78
N GLU A 189 -1.85 -9.88 4.21
CA GLU A 189 -2.80 -10.92 3.80
C GLU A 189 -4.24 -10.53 4.16
N ARG A 190 -4.45 -9.99 5.36
CA ARG A 190 -5.78 -9.59 5.81
C ARG A 190 -6.36 -8.46 4.96
N TYR A 191 -5.56 -7.45 4.62
CA TYR A 191 -5.99 -6.36 3.74
C TYR A 191 -6.23 -6.82 2.30
N ALA A 192 -5.43 -7.74 1.77
CA ALA A 192 -5.68 -8.36 0.46
C ALA A 192 -7.03 -9.09 0.45
N GLY A 193 -7.34 -9.86 1.50
CA GLY A 193 -8.64 -10.52 1.63
C GLY A 193 -9.82 -9.53 1.71
N PHE A 194 -9.64 -8.34 2.27
CA PHE A 194 -10.66 -7.29 2.23
C PHE A 194 -10.83 -6.68 0.86
N TYR A 195 -9.74 -6.50 0.10
CA TYR A 195 -9.81 -6.03 -1.28
C TYR A 195 -10.73 -6.93 -2.11
N GLU A 196 -10.50 -8.24 -2.08
CA GLU A 196 -11.31 -9.22 -2.83
C GLU A 196 -12.78 -9.19 -2.43
N GLN A 197 -13.07 -9.09 -1.12
CA GLN A 197 -14.44 -8.99 -0.61
C GLN A 197 -15.15 -7.72 -1.09
N ILE A 198 -14.47 -6.57 -1.05
CA ILE A 198 -15.03 -5.29 -1.49
C ILE A 198 -15.24 -5.27 -3.00
N ASP A 199 -14.27 -5.76 -3.78
CA ASP A 199 -14.35 -5.81 -5.24
C ASP A 199 -15.49 -6.71 -5.72
N ALA A 200 -15.59 -7.93 -5.16
CA ALA A 200 -16.68 -8.85 -5.44
C ALA A 200 -18.05 -8.22 -5.15
N LEU A 201 -18.17 -7.52 -4.01
CA LEU A 201 -19.41 -6.84 -3.63
C LEU A 201 -19.75 -5.66 -4.56
N LEU A 202 -18.73 -4.91 -4.99
CA LEU A 202 -18.87 -3.82 -5.96
C LEU A 202 -19.41 -4.34 -7.30
N ILE A 203 -18.81 -5.41 -7.83
CA ILE A 203 -19.23 -6.06 -9.07
C ILE A 203 -20.66 -6.57 -8.94
N GLU A 204 -20.97 -7.30 -7.87
CA GLU A 204 -22.27 -7.94 -7.69
C GLU A 204 -23.42 -6.92 -7.64
N ARG A 205 -23.23 -5.81 -6.92
CA ARG A 205 -24.33 -4.90 -6.57
C ARG A 205 -24.41 -3.62 -7.41
N PHE A 206 -23.31 -3.16 -8.00
CA PHE A 206 -23.26 -1.80 -8.53
C PHE A 206 -22.79 -1.67 -9.98
N TYR A 207 -22.25 -2.73 -10.58
CA TYR A 207 -21.68 -2.70 -11.94
C TYR A 207 -22.29 -3.72 -12.91
N ARG A 208 -23.40 -4.36 -12.53
CA ARG A 208 -24.19 -5.23 -13.42
C ARG A 208 -25.29 -4.44 -14.14
#